data_AF-A0A9X0CVV8-F1
#
_entry.id   AF-A0A9X0CVV8-F1
#
_cell.length_a   1.000
_cell.length_b   1.000
_cell.length_c   1.000
_cell.angle_alpha   90.00
_cell.angle_beta   90.00
_cell.angle_gamma   90.00
#
_symmetry.space_group_name_H-M   'P 1'
#
loop_
_entity.id
_entity.type
_entity.pdbx_description
1 polymer ?
#
loop_
_entity_poly.entity_id
_entity_poly.type
_entity_poly.pdbx_seq_one_letter_code
_entity_poly.pdbx_strand_id
1 'polypeptide(L)'
;MSCCSGNTAEDKLEPYQLLALYIRQISRLAQKGIFGQAVNVFKEISKNLGVTAATKRLSNLAVSDLLGGKDFLVDRDAYRYLQRLQEALIYRNERQISHICKLLIKHFDFDPTNDIISDLEKANKETLVKSDLSVICIYGLDLSTKKNVKKLIALFSRCPKVKKIELVFCTLNNVNVLKLFEATMKLECLYFLGLRGNKLDIKAVQKLHSFLEEPQNFPTLVWVDFRNNNGINTIPGAFAQLLMERRIKHRALKQTDDEKSSFSVQDAMNGKVV
;
A
#
# COMPACT_ATOMS: atom_id res chain seq x y z
N MET A 1 16.27 9.56 36.40
CA MET A 1 16.43 10.64 35.39
C MET A 1 15.54 10.28 34.22
N SER A 2 14.50 11.08 34.00
CA SER A 2 13.54 10.90 32.90
C SER A 2 14.17 11.45 31.62
N CYS A 3 14.47 10.59 30.65
CA CYS A 3 14.95 11.02 29.35
C CYS A 3 13.75 11.55 28.56
N CYS A 4 13.65 12.89 28.46
CA CYS A 4 12.78 13.56 27.51
C CYS A 4 13.19 13.16 26.09
N SER A 5 12.52 12.18 25.49
CA SER A 5 12.53 12.01 24.04
C SER A 5 11.88 13.24 23.43
N GLY A 6 12.70 14.18 22.98
CA GLY A 6 12.22 15.37 22.29
C GLY A 6 11.45 14.93 21.06
N ASN A 7 10.13 15.15 21.06
CA ASN A 7 9.29 14.95 19.88
C ASN A 7 9.80 15.89 18.78
N THR A 8 10.58 15.36 17.85
CA THR A 8 11.01 16.06 16.65
C THR A 8 9.80 16.30 15.74
N ALA A 9 9.89 17.25 14.81
CA ALA A 9 8.84 17.47 13.83
C ALA A 9 8.56 16.22 12.97
N GLU A 10 9.55 15.33 12.84
CA GLU A 10 9.47 14.06 12.12
C GLU A 10 8.63 13.01 12.88
N ASP A 11 8.62 13.04 14.21
CA ASP A 11 7.81 12.12 15.04
C ASP A 11 6.29 12.33 14.89
N LYS A 12 5.89 13.47 14.32
CA LYS A 12 4.49 13.81 14.05
C LYS A 12 4.02 13.41 12.65
N LEU A 13 4.94 13.02 11.77
CA LEU A 13 4.61 12.67 10.39
C LEU A 13 4.11 11.24 10.29
N GLU A 14 3.13 11.04 9.41
CA GLU A 14 2.73 9.71 8.98
C GLU A 14 3.86 9.06 8.16
N PRO A 15 4.01 7.71 8.18
CA PRO A 15 5.12 7.03 7.51
C PRO A 15 5.32 7.42 6.04
N TYR A 16 4.22 7.61 5.29
CA TYR A 16 4.28 8.03 3.89
C TYR A 16 4.78 9.47 3.72
N GLN A 17 4.44 10.38 4.65
CA GLN A 17 4.90 11.76 4.65
C GLN A 17 6.41 11.83 4.92
N LEU A 18 6.89 10.98 5.83
CA LEU A 18 8.32 10.87 6.13
C LEU A 18 9.11 10.36 4.91
N LEU A 19 8.60 9.37 4.20
CA LEU A 19 9.21 8.88 2.95
C LEU A 19 9.30 9.99 1.90
N ALA A 20 8.21 10.72 1.66
CA ALA A 20 8.18 11.83 0.72
C ALA A 20 9.16 12.94 1.11
N LEU A 21 9.26 13.27 2.41
CA LEU A 21 10.21 14.24 2.94
C LEU A 21 11.66 13.85 2.61
N TYR A 22 12.06 12.60 2.89
CA TYR A 22 13.41 12.13 2.58
C TYR A 22 13.71 12.14 1.08
N ILE A 23 12.76 11.74 0.23
CA ILE A 23 12.96 11.77 -1.23
C ILE A 23 13.13 13.21 -1.73
N ARG A 24 12.35 14.17 -1.23
CA ARG A 24 12.49 15.60 -1.54
C ARG A 24 13.83 16.14 -1.06
N GLN A 25 14.29 15.71 0.11
CA GLN A 25 15.59 16.10 0.65
C GLN A 25 16.76 15.57 -0.20
N ILE A 26 16.71 14.31 -0.66
CA ILE A 26 17.71 13.74 -1.58
C ILE A 26 17.79 14.59 -2.85
N SER A 27 16.65 14.89 -3.48
CA SER A 27 16.59 15.70 -4.69
C SER A 27 17.21 17.09 -4.48
N ARG A 28 16.85 17.76 -3.38
CA ARG A 28 17.36 19.10 -3.03
C ARG A 28 18.87 19.10 -2.76
N LEU A 29 19.39 18.10 -2.06
CA LEU A 29 20.81 17.98 -1.77
C LEU A 29 21.62 17.71 -3.04
N ALA A 30 21.11 16.85 -3.94
CA ALA A 30 21.73 16.59 -5.23
C ALA A 30 21.78 17.84 -6.12
N GLN A 31 20.70 18.63 -6.17
CA GLN A 31 20.65 19.92 -6.88
C GLN A 31 21.67 20.94 -6.35
N LYS A 32 22.02 20.87 -5.06
CA LYS A 32 23.06 21.70 -4.45
C LYS A 32 24.48 21.12 -4.60
N GLY A 33 24.64 20.00 -5.29
CA GLY A 33 25.92 19.29 -5.42
C GLY A 33 26.39 18.57 -4.14
N ILE A 34 25.56 18.47 -3.11
CA ILE A 34 25.91 17.91 -1.79
C ILE A 34 25.63 16.40 -1.76
N PHE A 35 26.27 15.64 -2.65
CA PHE A 35 25.97 14.22 -2.86
C PHE A 35 26.24 13.33 -1.63
N GLY A 36 27.24 13.65 -0.81
CA GLY A 36 27.54 12.87 0.40
C GLY A 36 26.37 12.85 1.38
N GLN A 37 25.72 13.99 1.59
CA GLN A 37 24.52 14.07 2.44
C GLN A 37 23.32 13.41 1.75
N ALA A 38 23.16 13.57 0.43
CA ALA A 38 22.10 12.90 -0.33
C ALA A 38 22.18 11.37 -0.20
N VAL A 39 23.39 10.80 -0.23
CA VAL A 39 23.64 9.38 -0.01
C VAL A 39 23.29 8.95 1.42
N ASN A 40 23.55 9.78 2.43
CA ASN A 40 23.17 9.47 3.82
C ASN A 40 21.65 9.41 3.99
N VAL A 41 20.93 10.40 3.46
CA VAL A 41 19.45 10.38 3.45
C VAL A 41 18.92 9.18 2.67
N PHE A 42 19.56 8.82 1.54
CA PHE A 42 19.21 7.62 0.79
C PHE A 42 19.37 6.32 1.61
N LYS A 43 20.40 6.22 2.45
CA LYS A 43 20.60 5.06 3.34
C LYS A 43 19.50 4.95 4.39
N GLU A 44 19.04 6.08 4.93
CA GLU A 44 17.96 6.14 5.92
C GLU A 44 16.63 5.67 5.31
N ILE A 45 16.23 6.22 4.15
CA ILE A 45 15.00 5.77 3.47
C ILE A 45 15.10 4.30 3.02
N SER A 46 16.28 3.86 2.56
CA SER A 46 16.51 2.46 2.20
C SER A 46 16.30 1.53 3.40
N LYS A 47 16.75 1.93 4.59
CA LYS A 47 16.51 1.19 5.83
C LYS A 47 15.02 1.13 6.16
N ASN A 48 14.32 2.26 6.10
CA ASN A 48 12.90 2.36 6.43
C ASN A 48 12.02 1.52 5.48
N LEU A 49 12.37 1.50 4.19
CA LEU A 49 11.72 0.67 3.18
C LEU A 49 12.20 -0.79 3.18
N GLY A 50 13.09 -1.20 4.09
CA GLY A 50 13.59 -2.57 4.18
C GLY A 50 14.41 -3.03 2.98
N VAL A 51 15.14 -2.12 2.32
CA VAL A 51 16.03 -2.43 1.20
C VAL A 51 17.25 -3.21 1.70
N THR A 52 17.14 -4.53 1.60
CA THR A 52 18.16 -5.54 1.92
C THR A 52 18.63 -6.27 0.66
N ALA A 53 19.71 -7.06 0.77
CA ALA A 53 20.15 -7.93 -0.34
C ALA A 53 19.04 -8.87 -0.83
N ALA A 54 18.24 -9.42 0.10
CA ALA A 54 17.11 -10.29 -0.22
C ALA A 54 16.04 -9.55 -1.04
N THR A 55 15.58 -8.38 -0.57
CA THR A 55 14.59 -7.59 -1.30
C THR A 55 15.11 -7.07 -2.65
N LYS A 56 16.40 -6.72 -2.75
CA LYS A 56 17.02 -6.37 -4.05
C LYS A 56 16.95 -7.54 -5.02
N ARG A 57 17.29 -8.75 -4.58
CA ARG A 57 17.13 -9.97 -5.39
C ARG A 57 15.67 -10.14 -5.84
N LEU A 58 14.70 -10.07 -4.93
CA LEU A 58 13.28 -10.20 -5.25
C LEU A 58 12.81 -9.17 -6.28
N SER A 59 13.30 -7.93 -6.21
CA SER A 59 12.93 -6.88 -7.17
C SER A 59 13.40 -7.17 -8.60
N ASN A 60 14.42 -8.02 -8.77
CA ASN A 60 15.05 -8.35 -10.05
C ASN A 60 14.69 -9.74 -10.59
N LEU A 61 14.01 -10.60 -9.81
CA LEU A 61 13.60 -11.93 -10.27
C LEU A 61 12.62 -11.87 -11.45
N ALA A 62 12.71 -12.84 -12.35
CA ALA A 62 11.68 -13.04 -13.38
C ALA A 62 10.37 -13.49 -12.72
N VAL A 63 9.24 -13.30 -13.41
CA VAL A 63 7.92 -13.69 -12.89
C VAL A 63 7.86 -15.19 -12.59
N SER A 64 8.45 -16.04 -13.44
CA SER A 64 8.53 -17.49 -13.25
C SER A 64 9.18 -17.87 -11.92
N ASP A 65 10.30 -17.22 -11.58
CA ASP A 65 11.06 -17.52 -10.37
C ASP A 65 10.36 -17.00 -9.11
N LEU A 66 9.58 -15.92 -9.25
CA LEU A 66 8.78 -15.39 -8.16
C LEU A 66 7.65 -16.33 -7.77
N LEU A 67 6.99 -16.99 -8.72
CA LEU A 67 5.85 -17.86 -8.44
C LEU A 67 6.21 -19.05 -7.51
N GLY A 68 7.47 -19.48 -7.49
CA GLY A 68 7.99 -20.49 -6.55
C GLY A 68 8.65 -19.92 -5.29
N GLY A 69 8.60 -18.59 -5.10
CA GLY A 69 9.28 -17.88 -4.02
C GLY A 69 8.58 -18.01 -2.67
N LYS A 70 9.37 -17.98 -1.59
CA LYS A 70 8.84 -17.96 -0.21
C LYS A 70 8.21 -16.62 0.17
N ASP A 71 8.66 -15.54 -0.47
CA ASP A 71 8.24 -14.17 -0.20
C ASP A 71 8.12 -13.38 -1.50
N PHE A 72 7.16 -12.47 -1.54
CA PHE A 72 6.93 -11.57 -2.66
C PHE A 72 7.04 -10.13 -2.19
N LEU A 73 7.71 -9.28 -2.96
CA LEU A 73 7.71 -7.85 -2.70
C LEU A 73 6.33 -7.25 -2.94
N VAL A 74 5.87 -6.46 -1.98
CA VAL A 74 4.60 -5.73 -2.08
C VAL A 74 4.68 -4.63 -3.13
N ASP A 75 5.86 -4.03 -3.32
CA ASP A 75 6.06 -2.93 -4.24
C ASP A 75 7.37 -3.05 -5.03
N ARG A 76 7.41 -3.87 -6.07
CA ARG A 76 8.64 -4.04 -6.85
C ARG A 76 9.06 -2.77 -7.60
N ASP A 77 8.10 -1.95 -8.03
CA ASP A 77 8.39 -0.75 -8.81
C ASP A 77 9.14 0.27 -7.95
N ALA A 78 8.73 0.46 -6.69
CA ALA A 78 9.46 1.26 -5.72
C ALA A 78 10.92 0.78 -5.56
N TYR A 79 11.15 -0.52 -5.38
CA TYR A 79 12.50 -1.06 -5.19
C TYR A 79 13.39 -0.88 -6.44
N ARG A 80 12.83 -0.99 -7.64
CA ARG A 80 13.55 -0.70 -8.89
C ARG A 80 13.93 0.77 -8.99
N TYR A 81 13.03 1.68 -8.59
CA TYR A 81 13.36 3.10 -8.53
C TYR A 81 14.45 3.39 -7.49
N LEU A 82 14.42 2.76 -6.32
CA LEU A 82 15.47 2.92 -5.30
C LEU A 82 16.83 2.41 -5.79
N GLN A 83 16.89 1.31 -6.53
CA GLN A 83 18.13 0.82 -7.15
C GLN A 83 18.69 1.83 -8.16
N ARG A 84 17.84 2.31 -9.07
CA ARG A 84 18.23 3.34 -10.04
C ARG A 84 18.67 4.64 -9.37
N LEU A 85 18.02 5.02 -8.26
CA LEU A 85 18.40 6.18 -7.47
C LEU A 85 19.78 5.99 -6.83
N GLN A 86 20.04 4.79 -6.28
CA GLN A 86 21.35 4.44 -5.73
C GLN A 86 22.46 4.60 -6.77
N GLU A 87 22.26 4.06 -7.97
CA GLU A 87 23.21 4.18 -9.09
C GLU A 87 23.40 5.64 -9.50
N ALA A 88 22.32 6.39 -9.69
CA ALA A 88 22.39 7.80 -10.06
C ALA A 88 23.13 8.64 -9.03
N LEU A 89 22.99 8.33 -7.73
CA LEU A 89 23.74 8.97 -6.64
C LEU A 89 25.24 8.62 -6.69
N ILE A 90 25.61 7.37 -6.96
CA ILE A 90 27.00 6.94 -7.11
C ILE A 90 27.68 7.69 -8.27
N TYR A 91 27.01 7.79 -9.41
CA TYR A 91 27.51 8.49 -10.60
C TYR A 91 27.27 10.01 -10.56
N ARG A 92 26.69 10.53 -9.49
CA ARG A 92 26.39 11.97 -9.31
C ARG A 92 25.58 12.56 -10.46
N ASN A 93 24.68 11.77 -11.05
CA ASN A 93 23.85 12.18 -12.17
C ASN A 93 22.62 12.94 -11.68
N GLU A 94 22.75 14.25 -11.49
CA GLU A 94 21.69 15.11 -10.96
C GLU A 94 20.37 15.01 -11.74
N ARG A 95 20.43 14.97 -13.07
CA ARG A 95 19.24 14.87 -13.92
C ARG A 95 18.47 13.57 -13.65
N GLN A 96 19.17 12.45 -13.55
CA GLN A 96 18.55 11.17 -13.23
C GLN A 96 18.04 11.14 -11.79
N ILE A 97 18.80 11.66 -10.82
CA ILE A 97 18.36 11.76 -9.42
C ILE A 97 17.04 12.53 -9.35
N SER A 98 16.98 13.73 -9.94
CA SER A 98 15.76 14.56 -9.94
C SER A 98 14.58 13.85 -10.59
N HIS A 99 14.80 13.19 -11.73
CA HIS A 99 13.75 12.43 -12.42
C HIS A 99 13.24 11.26 -11.57
N ILE A 100 14.13 10.46 -10.99
CA ILE A 100 13.76 9.28 -10.20
C ILE A 100 13.10 9.72 -8.88
N CYS A 101 13.58 10.78 -8.23
CA CYS A 101 12.91 11.36 -7.07
C CYS A 101 11.47 11.79 -7.40
N LYS A 102 11.22 12.42 -8.55
CA LYS A 102 9.85 12.74 -8.98
C LYS A 102 8.97 11.50 -9.17
N LEU A 103 9.51 10.42 -9.74
CA LEU A 103 8.79 9.15 -9.88
C LEU A 103 8.47 8.54 -8.51
N LEU A 104 9.43 8.50 -7.60
CA LEU A 104 9.26 7.98 -6.24
C LEU A 104 8.25 8.80 -5.44
N ILE A 105 8.29 10.13 -5.56
CA ILE A 105 7.25 11.00 -4.98
C ILE A 105 5.90 10.65 -5.56
N LYS A 106 5.72 10.65 -6.89
CA LYS A 106 4.42 10.28 -7.48
C LYS A 106 3.93 8.89 -7.03
N HIS A 107 4.85 7.97 -6.76
CA HIS A 107 4.54 6.60 -6.37
C HIS A 107 4.13 6.43 -4.91
N PHE A 108 4.83 7.13 -3.99
CA PHE A 108 4.60 7.01 -2.54
C PHE A 108 3.73 8.11 -1.96
N ASP A 109 3.65 9.25 -2.62
CA ASP A 109 3.18 10.47 -2.00
C ASP A 109 1.67 10.59 -2.04
N PHE A 110 1.18 11.11 -0.92
CA PHE A 110 -0.15 11.64 -0.75
C PHE A 110 0.05 12.92 0.04
N ASP A 111 0.29 14.01 -0.68
CA ASP A 111 0.49 15.33 -0.10
C ASP A 111 -0.73 16.19 -0.42
N PRO A 112 -1.87 15.96 0.25
CA PRO A 112 -3.04 16.77 0.03
C PRO A 112 -2.72 18.18 0.58
N THR A 113 -2.64 19.16 -0.31
CA THR A 113 -2.71 20.58 0.05
C THR A 113 -3.96 20.85 0.89
N ASN A 114 -4.01 21.96 1.64
CA ASN A 114 -5.15 22.29 2.51
C ASN A 114 -6.52 22.22 1.78
N ASP A 115 -6.58 22.66 0.53
CA ASP A 115 -7.79 22.61 -0.29
C ASP A 115 -8.20 21.16 -0.60
N ILE A 116 -7.22 20.30 -0.92
CA ILE A 116 -7.45 18.87 -1.14
C ILE A 116 -7.94 18.21 0.15
N ILE A 117 -7.42 18.57 1.32
CA ILE A 117 -7.89 18.02 2.60
C ILE A 117 -9.37 18.34 2.82
N SER A 118 -9.79 19.58 2.58
CA SER A 118 -11.19 19.99 2.73
C SER A 118 -12.13 19.23 1.79
N ASP A 119 -11.74 19.11 0.52
CA ASP A 119 -12.50 18.37 -0.49
C ASP A 119 -12.59 16.88 -0.14
N LEU A 120 -11.49 16.28 0.34
CA LEU A 120 -11.47 14.89 0.81
C LEU A 120 -12.37 14.70 2.02
N GLU A 121 -12.35 15.61 3.00
CA GLU A 121 -13.25 15.53 4.15
C GLU A 121 -14.72 15.58 3.72
N LYS A 122 -15.06 16.45 2.77
CA LYS A 122 -16.41 16.55 2.22
C LYS A 122 -16.80 15.26 1.51
N ALA A 123 -15.98 14.78 0.59
CA ALA A 123 -16.22 13.53 -0.15
C ALA A 123 -16.33 12.32 0.78
N ASN A 124 -15.51 12.24 1.82
CA ASN A 124 -15.56 11.20 2.84
C ASN A 124 -16.88 11.27 3.63
N LYS A 125 -17.31 12.47 4.06
CA LYS A 125 -18.59 12.65 4.77
C LYS A 125 -19.77 12.20 3.90
N GLU A 126 -19.79 12.59 2.64
CA GLU A 126 -20.82 12.17 1.67
C GLU A 126 -20.82 10.65 1.46
N THR A 127 -19.63 10.04 1.32
CA THR A 127 -19.52 8.58 1.16
C THR A 127 -20.02 7.82 2.38
N LEU A 128 -19.70 8.29 3.59
CA LEU A 128 -20.07 7.62 4.84
C LEU A 128 -21.57 7.56 5.09
N VAL A 129 -22.37 8.45 4.49
CA VAL A 129 -23.83 8.47 4.65
C VAL A 129 -24.60 7.74 3.55
N LYS A 130 -23.93 7.33 2.47
CA LYS A 130 -24.55 6.60 1.35
C LYS A 130 -24.91 5.14 1.72
N SER A 131 -25.73 4.53 0.88
CA SER A 131 -26.06 3.10 0.85
C SER A 131 -25.86 2.55 -0.56
N ASP A 132 -25.89 1.23 -0.71
CA ASP A 132 -25.91 0.53 -2.01
C ASP A 132 -24.74 0.87 -2.95
N LEU A 133 -23.60 1.27 -2.36
CA LEU A 133 -22.40 1.56 -3.11
C LEU A 133 -21.78 0.27 -3.65
N SER A 134 -21.47 0.27 -4.95
CA SER A 134 -20.66 -0.77 -5.58
C SER A 134 -19.15 -0.57 -5.34
N VAL A 135 -18.74 0.67 -5.03
CA VAL A 135 -17.34 1.05 -4.78
C VAL A 135 -17.30 2.03 -3.61
N ILE A 136 -16.41 1.78 -2.65
CA ILE A 136 -16.14 2.66 -1.52
C ILE A 136 -14.67 3.07 -1.59
N CYS A 137 -14.40 4.34 -1.85
CA CYS A 137 -13.05 4.89 -1.82
C CYS A 137 -13.00 6.03 -0.79
N ILE A 138 -12.16 5.85 0.24
CA ILE A 138 -11.95 6.80 1.32
C ILE A 138 -10.45 7.09 1.38
N TYR A 139 -10.11 8.37 1.34
CA TYR A 139 -8.73 8.84 1.35
C TYR A 139 -8.51 9.80 2.51
N GLY A 140 -7.42 9.63 3.26
CA GLY A 140 -7.02 10.58 4.31
C GLY A 140 -7.94 10.64 5.54
N LEU A 141 -8.98 9.80 5.63
CA LEU A 141 -9.85 9.77 6.80
C LEU A 141 -9.13 9.12 7.99
N ASP A 142 -9.04 9.80 9.12
CA ASP A 142 -8.40 9.24 10.31
C ASP A 142 -9.18 8.04 10.89
N LEU A 143 -8.75 6.81 10.55
CA LEU A 143 -9.28 5.54 11.04
C LEU A 143 -8.52 5.01 12.26
N SER A 144 -7.64 5.82 12.87
CA SER A 144 -7.12 5.51 14.21
C SER A 144 -8.23 5.61 15.27
N THR A 145 -9.22 6.47 15.04
CA THR A 145 -10.32 6.72 15.98
C THR A 145 -11.44 5.68 15.91
N LYS A 146 -11.94 5.24 17.08
CA LYS A 146 -13.08 4.32 17.17
C LYS A 146 -14.35 4.88 16.49
N LYS A 147 -14.55 6.20 16.51
CA LYS A 147 -15.72 6.88 15.93
C LYS A 147 -15.80 6.67 14.42
N ASN A 148 -14.71 6.92 13.69
CA ASN A 148 -14.70 6.78 12.24
C ASN A 148 -14.76 5.31 11.81
N VAL A 149 -14.11 4.41 12.54
CA VAL A 149 -14.23 2.96 12.31
C VAL A 149 -15.67 2.47 12.44
N LYS A 150 -16.41 2.91 13.48
CA LYS A 150 -17.84 2.56 13.63
C LYS A 150 -18.68 3.05 12.46
N LYS A 151 -18.45 4.27 11.97
CA LYS A 151 -19.17 4.81 10.80
C LYS A 151 -18.89 3.99 9.55
N LEU A 152 -17.64 3.59 9.34
CA LEU A 152 -17.23 2.77 8.20
C LEU A 152 -17.84 1.36 8.25
N ILE A 153 -17.84 0.71 9.41
CA ILE A 153 -18.51 -0.59 9.59
C ILE A 153 -20.00 -0.47 9.28
N ALA A 154 -20.67 0.59 9.77
CA ALA A 154 -22.07 0.83 9.47
C ALA A 154 -22.31 1.07 7.95
N LEU A 155 -21.37 1.72 7.25
CA LEU A 155 -21.42 1.86 5.79
C LEU A 155 -21.37 0.49 5.10
N PHE A 156 -20.49 -0.41 5.52
CA PHE A 156 -20.40 -1.76 4.95
C PHE A 156 -21.71 -2.54 5.12
N SER A 157 -22.35 -2.45 6.29
CA SER A 157 -23.67 -3.06 6.51
C SER A 157 -24.76 -2.50 5.59
N ARG A 158 -24.65 -1.24 5.16
CA ARG A 158 -25.56 -0.60 4.19
C ARG A 158 -25.19 -0.86 2.73
N CYS A 159 -24.04 -1.47 2.46
CA CYS A 159 -23.53 -1.70 1.11
C CYS A 159 -23.15 -3.17 0.89
N PRO A 160 -24.09 -4.13 1.02
CA PRO A 160 -23.78 -5.57 0.92
C PRO A 160 -23.24 -5.99 -0.46
N LYS A 161 -23.55 -5.21 -1.51
CA LYS A 161 -23.12 -5.44 -2.91
C LYS A 161 -21.80 -4.75 -3.27
N VAL A 162 -21.08 -4.21 -2.30
CA VAL A 162 -19.81 -3.52 -2.56
C VAL A 162 -18.80 -4.49 -3.18
N LYS A 163 -18.19 -4.06 -4.27
CA LYS A 163 -17.22 -4.84 -5.05
C LYS A 163 -15.79 -4.45 -4.76
N LYS A 164 -15.55 -3.19 -4.42
CA LYS A 164 -14.23 -2.61 -4.19
C LYS A 164 -14.25 -1.68 -2.99
N ILE A 165 -13.29 -1.87 -2.09
CA ILE A 165 -13.05 -0.99 -0.94
C ILE A 165 -11.61 -0.49 -1.03
N GLU A 166 -11.40 0.82 -0.98
CA GLU A 166 -10.11 1.49 -0.90
C GLU A 166 -10.08 2.41 0.31
N LEU A 167 -9.17 2.12 1.25
CA LEU A 167 -8.90 2.91 2.44
C LEU A 167 -7.44 3.34 2.39
N VAL A 168 -7.19 4.50 1.80
CA VAL A 168 -5.84 4.89 1.37
C VAL A 168 -5.38 6.09 2.20
N PHE A 169 -4.22 5.95 2.86
CA PHE A 169 -3.66 6.98 3.76
C PHE A 169 -4.60 7.35 4.93
N CYS A 170 -5.34 6.37 5.44
CA CYS A 170 -6.40 6.57 6.43
C CYS A 170 -5.95 6.31 7.88
N THR A 171 -4.63 6.38 8.16
CA THR A 171 -4.03 6.11 9.49
C THR A 171 -4.45 4.79 10.14
N LEU A 172 -4.95 3.83 9.35
CA LEU A 172 -5.52 2.57 9.83
C LEU A 172 -4.42 1.73 10.49
N ASN A 173 -4.67 1.26 11.70
CA ASN A 173 -3.73 0.44 12.46
C ASN A 173 -4.18 -1.03 12.54
N ASN A 174 -3.28 -1.90 13.00
CA ASN A 174 -3.55 -3.32 13.17
C ASN A 174 -4.78 -3.64 14.04
N VAL A 175 -5.11 -2.83 15.05
CA VAL A 175 -6.29 -3.12 15.90
C VAL A 175 -7.58 -2.86 15.14
N ASN A 176 -7.63 -1.78 14.37
CA ASN A 176 -8.83 -1.36 13.67
C ASN A 176 -9.03 -2.13 12.35
N VAL A 177 -7.95 -2.51 11.64
CA VAL A 177 -8.07 -3.32 10.42
C VAL A 177 -8.71 -4.67 10.68
N LEU A 178 -8.48 -5.30 11.85
CA LEU A 178 -9.10 -6.57 12.20
C LEU A 178 -10.62 -6.47 12.30
N LYS A 179 -11.12 -5.39 12.91
CA LYS A 179 -12.56 -5.10 12.97
C LYS A 179 -13.15 -4.90 11.58
N LEU A 180 -12.39 -4.27 10.68
CA LEU A 180 -12.81 -4.10 9.30
C LEU A 180 -12.81 -5.43 8.55
N PHE A 181 -11.82 -6.31 8.76
CA PHE A 181 -11.83 -7.66 8.20
C PHE A 181 -13.05 -8.44 8.65
N GLU A 182 -13.35 -8.46 9.95
CA GLU A 182 -14.55 -9.13 10.49
C GLU A 182 -15.85 -8.56 9.88
N ALA A 183 -15.93 -7.25 9.70
CA ALA A 183 -17.10 -6.60 9.10
C ALA A 183 -17.23 -6.83 7.59
N THR A 184 -16.13 -7.16 6.90
CA THR A 184 -16.09 -7.28 5.43
C THR A 184 -15.97 -8.72 4.94
N MET A 185 -15.61 -9.67 5.80
CA MET A 185 -15.38 -11.07 5.40
C MET A 185 -16.63 -11.79 4.86
N LYS A 186 -17.84 -11.26 5.10
CA LYS A 186 -19.09 -11.82 4.56
C LYS A 186 -19.61 -11.06 3.35
N LEU A 187 -18.89 -10.07 2.83
CA LEU A 187 -19.28 -9.35 1.63
C LEU A 187 -19.02 -10.23 0.40
N GLU A 188 -20.08 -10.76 -0.17
CA GLU A 188 -20.00 -11.76 -1.25
C GLU A 188 -19.47 -11.17 -2.56
N CYS A 189 -19.59 -9.86 -2.76
CA CYS A 189 -19.18 -9.18 -3.99
C CYS A 189 -17.76 -8.59 -3.94
N LEU A 190 -17.13 -8.54 -2.76
CA LEU A 190 -15.88 -7.81 -2.52
C LEU A 190 -14.69 -8.52 -3.17
N TYR A 191 -14.25 -8.04 -4.34
CA TYR A 191 -13.12 -8.60 -5.07
C TYR A 191 -11.80 -7.87 -4.81
N PHE A 192 -11.85 -6.61 -4.35
CA PHE A 192 -10.65 -5.77 -4.14
C PHE A 192 -10.68 -5.04 -2.79
N LEU A 193 -9.57 -5.15 -2.06
CA LEU A 193 -9.33 -4.43 -0.81
C LEU A 193 -8.01 -3.64 -0.86
N GLY A 194 -8.11 -2.32 -0.99
CA GLY A 194 -6.96 -1.41 -0.99
C GLY A 194 -6.70 -0.84 0.39
N LEU A 195 -5.51 -1.07 0.94
CA LEU A 195 -5.07 -0.63 2.27
C LEU A 195 -3.76 0.16 2.20
N ARG A 196 -3.47 0.80 1.07
CA ARG A 196 -2.22 1.51 0.81
C ARG A 196 -1.99 2.64 1.82
N GLY A 197 -0.76 2.79 2.30
CA GLY A 197 -0.35 4.00 3.03
C GLY A 197 -0.85 4.07 4.48
N ASN A 198 -1.15 2.93 5.10
CA ASN A 198 -1.65 2.88 6.48
C ASN A 198 -0.54 2.43 7.47
N LYS A 199 -0.89 2.28 8.75
CA LYS A 199 0.00 1.83 9.84
C LYS A 199 -0.15 0.33 10.08
N LEU A 200 -0.14 -0.46 9.02
CA LEU A 200 -0.26 -1.92 9.07
C LEU A 200 1.12 -2.57 9.04
N ASP A 201 1.26 -3.70 9.73
CA ASP A 201 2.46 -4.55 9.66
C ASP A 201 2.11 -5.96 9.15
N ILE A 202 3.10 -6.85 9.15
CA ILE A 202 2.96 -8.23 8.69
C ILE A 202 1.87 -9.01 9.43
N LYS A 203 1.49 -8.63 10.67
CA LYS A 203 0.43 -9.30 11.43
C LYS A 203 -0.93 -9.10 10.77
N ALA A 204 -1.18 -7.93 10.17
CA ALA A 204 -2.40 -7.70 9.40
C ALA A 204 -2.48 -8.62 8.18
N VAL A 205 -1.36 -8.83 7.48
CA VAL A 205 -1.27 -9.76 6.34
C VAL A 205 -1.53 -11.19 6.79
N GLN A 206 -0.87 -11.63 7.86
CA GLN A 206 -1.04 -12.98 8.42
C GLN A 206 -2.48 -13.22 8.86
N LYS A 207 -3.12 -12.23 9.49
CA LYS A 207 -4.50 -12.37 9.95
C LYS A 207 -5.49 -12.40 8.80
N LEU A 208 -5.29 -11.58 7.76
CA LEU A 208 -6.08 -11.68 6.53
C LEU A 208 -5.90 -13.03 5.85
N HIS A 209 -4.65 -13.53 5.79
CA HIS A 209 -4.36 -14.85 5.25
C HIS A 209 -5.14 -15.94 5.97
N SER A 210 -5.11 -15.97 7.31
CA SER A 210 -5.87 -16.96 8.09
C SER A 210 -7.39 -16.88 7.88
N PHE A 211 -7.93 -15.67 7.62
CA PHE A 211 -9.34 -15.56 7.27
C PHE A 211 -9.62 -16.15 5.89
N LEU A 212 -8.71 -16.00 4.92
CA LEU A 212 -8.88 -16.53 3.57
C LEU A 212 -8.69 -18.06 3.45
N GLU A 213 -8.11 -18.71 4.46
CA GLU A 213 -8.03 -20.17 4.52
C GLU A 213 -9.44 -20.80 4.63
N GLU A 214 -10.38 -20.08 5.24
CA GLU A 214 -11.79 -20.44 5.34
C GLU A 214 -12.56 -20.04 4.05
N PRO A 215 -13.10 -21.00 3.25
CA PRO A 215 -13.73 -20.69 1.96
C PRO A 215 -14.93 -19.73 2.03
N GLN A 216 -15.66 -19.76 3.15
CA GLN A 216 -16.82 -18.92 3.46
C GLN A 216 -16.46 -17.48 3.85
N ASN A 217 -15.17 -17.17 4.01
CA ASN A 217 -14.68 -15.84 4.29
C ASN A 217 -14.09 -15.24 3.02
N PHE A 218 -14.54 -14.03 2.72
CA PHE A 218 -14.17 -13.25 1.54
C PHE A 218 -14.31 -14.07 0.26
N PRO A 219 -15.51 -14.57 -0.08
CA PRO A 219 -15.68 -15.59 -1.13
C PRO A 219 -15.18 -15.13 -2.51
N THR A 220 -15.16 -13.83 -2.77
CA THR A 220 -14.71 -13.24 -4.05
C THR A 220 -13.43 -12.42 -3.95
N LEU A 221 -12.83 -12.27 -2.77
CA LEU A 221 -11.63 -11.43 -2.63
C LEU A 221 -10.45 -12.08 -3.35
N VAL A 222 -9.91 -11.32 -4.30
CA VAL A 222 -8.82 -11.75 -5.17
C VAL A 222 -7.68 -10.74 -5.25
N TRP A 223 -7.90 -9.49 -4.81
CA TRP A 223 -6.91 -8.42 -4.84
C TRP A 223 -6.81 -7.72 -3.50
N VAL A 224 -5.57 -7.55 -3.03
CA VAL A 224 -5.26 -6.80 -1.82
C VAL A 224 -4.04 -5.92 -2.07
N ASP A 225 -4.15 -4.62 -1.81
CA ASP A 225 -3.05 -3.66 -1.96
C ASP A 225 -2.53 -3.24 -0.58
N PHE A 226 -1.34 -3.70 -0.22
CA PHE A 226 -0.65 -3.37 1.03
C PHE A 226 0.49 -2.37 0.84
N ARG A 227 0.63 -1.74 -0.33
CA ARG A 227 1.79 -0.86 -0.59
C ARG A 227 1.89 0.28 0.41
N ASN A 228 3.10 0.78 0.60
CA ASN A 228 3.38 1.94 1.41
C ASN A 228 2.90 1.84 2.88
N ASN A 229 2.72 0.61 3.40
CA ASN A 229 2.46 0.39 4.82
C ASN A 229 3.77 0.26 5.59
N ASN A 230 3.80 0.84 6.79
CA ASN A 230 4.99 0.79 7.64
C ASN A 230 5.21 -0.62 8.20
N GLY A 231 6.09 -1.39 7.57
CA GLY A 231 6.44 -2.75 8.02
C GLY A 231 5.91 -3.89 7.13
N ILE A 232 5.35 -3.57 5.95
CA ILE A 232 4.96 -4.58 4.95
C ILE A 232 5.78 -4.38 3.67
N ASN A 233 6.98 -4.93 3.67
CA ASN A 233 7.87 -4.91 2.51
C ASN A 233 7.68 -6.14 1.62
N THR A 234 7.37 -7.27 2.25
CA THR A 234 7.06 -8.54 1.59
C THR A 234 5.74 -9.12 2.12
N ILE A 235 5.12 -9.97 1.31
CA ILE A 235 4.04 -10.87 1.73
C ILE A 235 4.49 -12.33 1.60
N PRO A 236 3.96 -13.24 2.43
CA PRO A 236 4.26 -14.66 2.33
C PRO A 236 3.82 -15.24 0.98
N GLY A 237 4.60 -16.16 0.43
CA GLY A 237 4.29 -16.81 -0.84
C GLY A 237 2.98 -17.59 -0.83
N ALA A 238 2.65 -18.26 0.29
CA ALA A 238 1.37 -18.94 0.46
C ALA A 238 0.17 -17.98 0.32
N PHE A 239 0.28 -16.76 0.88
CA PHE A 239 -0.78 -15.75 0.76
C PHE A 239 -0.93 -15.26 -0.69
N ALA A 240 0.19 -15.02 -1.39
CA ALA A 240 0.17 -14.62 -2.79
C ALA A 240 -0.41 -15.73 -3.69
N GLN A 241 -0.03 -16.99 -3.44
CA GLN A 241 -0.54 -18.16 -4.16
C GLN A 241 -2.04 -18.34 -3.94
N LEU A 242 -2.53 -18.22 -2.70
CA LEU A 242 -3.96 -18.33 -2.38
C LEU A 242 -4.79 -17.29 -3.15
N LEU A 243 -4.33 -16.03 -3.20
CA LEU A 243 -4.97 -14.99 -4.01
C LEU A 243 -4.92 -15.30 -5.51
N MET A 244 -3.84 -15.88 -6.01
CA MET A 244 -3.70 -16.30 -7.41
C MET A 244 -4.67 -17.42 -7.77
N GLU A 245 -4.79 -18.45 -6.94
CA GLU A 245 -5.73 -19.55 -7.14
C GLU A 245 -7.18 -19.06 -7.13
N ARG A 246 -7.52 -18.17 -6.19
CA ARG A 246 -8.84 -17.51 -6.15
C ARG A 246 -9.10 -16.70 -7.44
N ARG A 247 -8.10 -16.04 -8.02
CA ARG A 247 -8.25 -15.33 -9.32
C ARG A 247 -8.54 -16.26 -10.47
N ILE A 248 -7.84 -17.40 -10.55
CA ILE A 248 -8.05 -18.38 -11.62
C ILE A 248 -9.49 -18.88 -11.57
N LYS A 249 -10.00 -19.23 -10.38
CA LYS A 249 -11.39 -19.62 -10.17
C LYS A 249 -12.37 -18.50 -10.56
N HIS A 250 -12.11 -17.27 -10.10
CA HIS A 250 -12.95 -16.12 -10.43
C HIS A 250 -12.98 -15.81 -11.94
N ARG A 251 -11.85 -15.97 -12.66
CA ARG A 251 -11.82 -15.84 -14.14
C ARG A 251 -12.58 -16.96 -14.82
N ALA A 252 -12.42 -18.21 -14.38
CA ALA A 252 -13.17 -19.34 -14.94
C ALA A 252 -14.69 -19.14 -14.80
N LEU A 253 -15.14 -18.54 -13.70
CA LEU A 253 -16.55 -18.17 -13.51
C LEU A 253 -17.00 -16.99 -14.40
N LYS A 254 -16.08 -16.09 -14.77
CA LYS A 254 -16.35 -14.95 -15.65
C LYS A 254 -16.11 -15.21 -17.14
N GLN A 255 -15.66 -16.40 -17.53
CA GLN A 255 -15.46 -16.78 -18.94
C GLN A 255 -16.76 -16.87 -19.78
N THR A 256 -17.88 -16.34 -19.28
CA THR A 256 -19.07 -16.04 -20.08
C THR A 256 -19.15 -14.59 -20.57
N ASP A 257 -18.38 -13.63 -20.05
CA ASP A 257 -18.36 -12.25 -20.55
C ASP A 257 -16.96 -11.62 -20.39
N ASP A 258 -16.34 -11.34 -21.54
CA ASP A 258 -15.15 -10.51 -21.82
C ASP A 258 -14.14 -10.20 -20.68
N GLU A 259 -12.93 -10.75 -20.82
CA GLU A 259 -11.67 -9.97 -20.84
C GLU A 259 -10.44 -10.90 -20.94
N LYS A 260 -9.80 -10.90 -22.12
CA LYS A 260 -8.49 -11.55 -22.38
C LYS A 260 -7.33 -10.61 -22.05
N SER A 261 -7.12 -10.31 -20.78
CA SER A 261 -5.88 -9.67 -20.32
C SER A 261 -5.18 -10.59 -19.31
N SER A 262 -3.99 -11.05 -19.68
CA SER A 262 -3.13 -11.89 -18.85
C SER A 262 -2.56 -11.05 -17.70
N PHE A 263 -3.33 -10.81 -16.64
CA PHE A 263 -2.81 -10.09 -15.47
C PHE A 263 -1.92 -11.01 -14.62
N SER A 264 -0.74 -10.51 -14.29
CA SER A 264 0.24 -11.20 -13.43
C SER A 264 -0.07 -10.98 -11.95
N VAL A 265 0.50 -11.83 -11.08
CA VAL A 265 0.49 -11.59 -9.62
C VAL A 265 1.10 -10.22 -9.29
N GLN A 266 2.01 -9.73 -10.13
CA GLN A 266 2.64 -8.43 -9.98
C GLN A 266 1.71 -7.26 -10.25
N ASP A 267 0.84 -7.35 -11.27
CA ASP A 267 -0.14 -6.31 -11.55
C ASP A 267 -1.10 -6.15 -10.37
N ALA A 268 -1.29 -7.22 -9.61
CA ALA A 268 -2.09 -7.20 -8.40
C ALA A 268 -1.46 -6.52 -7.22
N MET A 269 -0.21 -6.92 -6.94
CA MET A 269 0.57 -6.33 -5.85
C MET A 269 0.83 -4.85 -6.15
N ASN A 270 1.01 -4.51 -7.43
CA ASN A 270 1.21 -3.13 -7.87
C ASN A 270 -0.12 -2.38 -8.12
N GLY A 271 -1.28 -2.97 -7.81
CA GLY A 271 -2.61 -2.38 -8.00
C GLY A 271 -2.87 -1.81 -9.40
N LYS A 272 -2.24 -2.39 -10.42
CA LYS A 272 -2.56 -2.18 -11.84
C LYS A 272 -3.75 -3.08 -12.19
N VAL A 273 -4.87 -2.81 -11.55
CA VAL A 273 -6.16 -3.38 -11.94
C VAL A 273 -6.75 -2.36 -12.89
N VAL A 274 -6.88 -2.73 -14.16
CA VAL A 274 -7.60 -1.94 -15.18
C VAL A 274 -9.08 -1.95 -14.82
#